data_AF-A0A7S0JQL0-F1
#
_entry.id   AF-A0A7S0JQL0-F1
#
_cell.length_a   1.000
_cell.length_b   1.000
_cell.length_c   1.000
_cell.angle_alpha   90.00
_cell.angle_beta   90.00
_cell.angle_gamma   90.00
#
_symmetry.space_group_name_H-M   'P 1'
#
loop_
_entity.id
_entity.type
_entity.pdbx_description
1 polymer ?
#
loop_
_entity_poly.entity_id
_entity_poly.type
_entity_poly.pdbx_seq_one_letter_code
_entity_poly.pdbx_strand_id
1 'polypeptide(L)'
;NITLIADSVVDVSADKLEGALRAVKLLGLDAVIFSDQLATAAGFMLGSQRFAPVQAVFGGDPMTSGHSNSLDYFMGGDRTEGDGSDVRAPEDLSQQPVEERFGAALYAEQLVRLEGQGYSYDPAPSAVPPLSLAERLKLALPQGGGDGVSSP
;
A
#
# COMPACT_ATOMS: atom_id res chain seq x y z
N ASN A 1 -17.37 -24.63 6.44
CA ASN A 1 -16.03 -24.43 6.99
C ASN A 1 -15.02 -25.18 6.14
N ILE A 2 -14.32 -24.46 5.28
CA ILE A 2 -13.16 -24.99 4.57
C ILE A 2 -11.95 -24.52 5.38
N THR A 3 -11.24 -25.44 6.02
CA THR A 3 -9.95 -25.13 6.66
C THR A 3 -8.88 -25.33 5.60
N LEU A 4 -8.36 -24.23 5.07
CA LEU A 4 -7.21 -24.26 4.17
C LEU A 4 -5.95 -24.25 5.04
N ILE A 5 -5.15 -25.31 4.93
CA ILE A 5 -3.84 -25.43 5.57
C ILE A 5 -2.81 -25.45 4.44
N ALA A 6 -1.70 -24.73 4.59
CA ALA A 6 -0.61 -24.83 3.65
C ALA A 6 -0.06 -26.25 3.62
N ASP A 7 0.16 -26.82 2.43
CA ASP A 7 0.75 -28.16 2.29
C ASP A 7 2.20 -28.21 2.81
N SER A 8 2.91 -27.08 2.74
CA SER A 8 4.26 -26.93 3.28
C SER A 8 4.59 -25.47 3.61
N VAL A 9 5.55 -25.29 4.51
CA VAL A 9 6.19 -24.01 4.81
C VAL A 9 7.68 -24.17 4.55
N VAL A 10 8.25 -23.29 3.74
CA VAL A 10 9.67 -23.31 3.37
C VAL A 10 10.30 -22.01 3.86
N ASP A 11 11.24 -22.12 4.80
CA ASP A 11 12.00 -20.97 5.27
C ASP A 11 13.03 -20.57 4.21
N VAL A 12 12.84 -19.39 3.64
CA VAL A 12 13.77 -18.80 2.69
C VAL A 12 14.55 -17.72 3.43
N SER A 13 15.80 -18.01 3.79
CA SER A 13 16.67 -17.00 4.42
C SER A 13 16.91 -15.83 3.46
N ALA A 14 16.63 -14.63 3.95
CA ALA A 14 16.87 -13.38 3.24
C ALA A 14 18.31 -12.86 3.39
N ASP A 15 19.17 -13.55 4.15
CA ASP A 15 20.54 -13.09 4.47
C ASP A 15 21.41 -12.94 3.21
N LYS A 16 21.11 -13.74 2.17
CA LYS A 16 21.75 -13.69 0.86
C LYS A 16 20.74 -13.92 -0.25
N LEU A 17 20.52 -12.91 -1.08
CA LEU A 17 19.57 -12.94 -2.20
C LEU A 17 19.79 -14.15 -3.13
N GLU A 18 21.05 -14.48 -3.46
CA GLU A 18 21.37 -15.65 -4.30
C GLU A 18 20.93 -16.98 -3.67
N GLY A 19 21.08 -17.12 -2.36
CA GLY A 19 20.63 -18.29 -1.61
C GLY A 19 19.12 -18.41 -1.64
N ALA A 20 18.42 -17.30 -1.40
CA ALA A 20 16.97 -17.23 -1.48
C ALA A 20 16.45 -17.60 -2.88
N LEU A 21 17.01 -16.99 -3.93
CA LEU A 21 16.62 -17.28 -5.31
C LEU A 21 16.85 -18.73 -5.70
N ARG A 22 17.98 -19.32 -5.27
CA ARG A 22 18.26 -20.74 -5.51
C ARG A 22 17.25 -21.62 -4.79
N ALA A 23 16.96 -21.34 -3.53
CA ALA A 23 15.99 -22.10 -2.75
C ALA A 23 14.61 -22.08 -3.41
N VAL A 24 14.13 -20.89 -3.81
CA VAL A 24 12.81 -20.75 -4.44
C VAL A 24 12.76 -21.40 -5.83
N LYS A 25 13.81 -21.27 -6.66
CA LYS A 25 13.87 -21.93 -7.98
C LYS A 25 13.80 -23.45 -7.88
N LEU A 26 14.36 -24.05 -6.83
CA LEU A 26 14.33 -25.51 -6.62
C LEU A 26 12.93 -26.03 -6.27
N LEU A 27 12.01 -25.16 -5.84
CA LEU A 27 10.62 -25.54 -5.58
C LEU A 27 9.84 -25.81 -6.87
N GLY A 28 10.31 -25.33 -8.03
CA GLY A 28 9.67 -25.59 -9.32
C GLY A 28 8.24 -25.06 -9.41
N LEU A 29 8.00 -23.86 -8.86
CA LEU A 29 6.68 -23.27 -8.74
C LEU A 29 6.11 -22.86 -10.11
N ASP A 30 4.84 -23.17 -10.36
CA ASP A 30 4.09 -22.67 -11.52
C ASP A 30 3.60 -21.24 -11.33
N ALA A 31 3.33 -20.85 -10.07
CA ALA A 31 2.85 -19.54 -9.69
C ALA A 31 3.44 -19.08 -8.36
N VAL A 32 3.66 -17.77 -8.21
CA VAL A 32 4.15 -17.12 -6.99
C VAL A 32 3.30 -15.89 -6.71
N ILE A 33 2.85 -15.74 -5.46
CA ILE A 33 2.17 -14.54 -4.99
C ILE A 33 3.03 -13.94 -3.87
N PHE A 34 3.51 -12.72 -4.08
CA PHE A 34 4.23 -11.96 -3.06
C PHE A 34 3.22 -11.15 -2.23
N SER A 35 3.05 -11.51 -0.96
CA SER A 35 2.07 -10.87 -0.07
C SER A 35 2.53 -9.53 0.53
N ASP A 36 3.82 -9.21 0.40
CA ASP A 36 4.43 -8.06 1.07
C ASP A 36 5.73 -7.62 0.36
N GLN A 37 5.68 -7.58 -0.97
CA GLN A 37 6.85 -7.37 -1.82
C GLN A 37 7.53 -6.01 -1.56
N LEU A 38 6.75 -4.99 -1.20
CA LEU A 38 7.24 -3.62 -1.01
C LEU A 38 7.68 -3.32 0.43
N ALA A 39 7.30 -4.13 1.42
CA ALA A 39 7.66 -3.86 2.82
C ALA A 39 9.10 -4.29 3.20
N THR A 40 9.77 -5.11 2.37
CA THR A 40 11.13 -5.57 2.66
C THR A 40 12.04 -5.47 1.44
N ALA A 41 13.31 -5.12 1.66
CA ALA A 41 14.30 -5.10 0.58
C ALA A 41 14.46 -6.48 -0.08
N ALA A 42 14.38 -7.56 0.70
CA ALA A 42 14.47 -8.92 0.17
C ALA A 42 13.28 -9.28 -0.72
N GLY A 43 12.05 -8.99 -0.26
CA GLY A 43 10.84 -9.15 -1.08
C GLY A 43 10.93 -8.32 -2.35
N PHE A 44 11.38 -7.06 -2.24
CA PHE A 44 11.52 -6.17 -3.38
C PHE A 44 12.46 -6.76 -4.44
N MET A 45 13.66 -7.14 -4.00
CA MET A 45 14.69 -7.72 -4.87
C MET A 45 14.28 -9.06 -5.45
N LEU A 46 13.60 -9.93 -4.69
CA LEU A 46 13.07 -11.18 -5.21
C LEU A 46 11.98 -10.94 -6.27
N GLY A 47 11.09 -9.98 -6.05
CA GLY A 47 10.03 -9.61 -7.01
C GLY A 47 10.58 -9.10 -8.35
N SER A 48 11.80 -8.54 -8.36
CA SER A 48 12.50 -8.13 -9.59
C SER A 48 13.00 -9.31 -10.45
N GLN A 49 12.93 -10.53 -9.95
CA GLN A 49 13.45 -11.74 -10.60
C GLN A 49 12.31 -12.61 -11.13
N ARG A 50 12.50 -13.18 -12.32
CA ARG A 50 11.57 -14.17 -12.89
C ARG A 50 12.04 -15.59 -12.55
N PHE A 51 11.26 -16.31 -11.75
CA PHE A 51 11.55 -17.70 -11.39
C PHE A 51 10.32 -18.62 -11.36
N ALA A 52 9.12 -18.07 -11.55
CA ALA A 52 7.92 -18.84 -11.89
C ALA A 52 7.28 -18.32 -13.19
N PRO A 53 6.54 -19.17 -13.93
CA PRO A 53 5.76 -18.76 -15.09
C PRO A 53 4.73 -17.68 -14.78
N VAL A 54 4.08 -17.72 -13.61
CA VAL A 54 3.17 -16.68 -13.15
C VAL A 54 3.70 -16.06 -11.87
N GLN A 55 3.84 -14.73 -11.85
CA GLN A 55 4.19 -14.01 -10.63
C GLN A 55 3.23 -12.84 -10.41
N ALA A 56 2.74 -12.72 -9.18
CA ALA A 56 1.83 -11.68 -8.78
C ALA A 56 2.27 -11.03 -7.47
N VAL A 57 1.92 -9.77 -7.29
CA VAL A 57 1.99 -9.09 -5.99
C VAL A 57 0.58 -8.91 -5.45
N PHE A 58 0.40 -9.13 -4.16
CA PHE A 58 -0.87 -8.98 -3.46
C PHE A 58 -0.61 -8.31 -2.12
N GLY A 59 -1.24 -7.16 -1.86
CA GLY A 59 -1.05 -6.48 -0.59
C GLY A 59 0.37 -5.92 -0.40
N GLY A 60 0.44 -4.78 0.28
CA GLY A 60 1.67 -4.02 0.43
C GLY A 60 1.70 -2.85 -0.54
N ASP A 61 1.43 -1.67 0.03
CA ASP A 61 1.43 -0.34 -0.58
C ASP A 61 0.39 -0.02 -1.66
N PRO A 62 -0.14 1.23 -1.69
CA PRO A 62 -1.07 1.72 -2.72
C PRO A 62 -0.35 2.02 -4.06
N MET A 63 0.78 1.34 -4.30
CA MET A 63 1.71 1.62 -5.39
C MET A 63 2.02 0.31 -6.10
N THR A 64 2.07 0.36 -7.43
CA THR A 64 2.62 -0.74 -8.26
C THR A 64 4.05 -1.08 -7.85
N SER A 65 4.50 -2.32 -8.11
CA SER A 65 5.87 -2.70 -7.80
C SER A 65 6.90 -2.06 -8.74
N GLY A 66 6.46 -1.59 -9.91
CA GLY A 66 7.34 -1.09 -10.97
C GLY A 66 8.10 -2.18 -11.74
N HIS A 67 7.83 -3.47 -11.48
CA HIS A 67 8.55 -4.60 -12.06
C HIS A 67 7.81 -5.27 -13.23
N SER A 68 7.45 -4.52 -14.28
CA SER A 68 6.68 -5.04 -15.43
C SER A 68 7.31 -6.23 -16.18
N ASN A 69 8.61 -6.46 -16.03
CA ASN A 69 9.31 -7.57 -16.70
C ASN A 69 9.31 -8.88 -15.89
N SER A 70 9.01 -8.82 -14.58
CA SER A 70 9.07 -9.98 -13.69
C SER A 70 7.77 -10.25 -12.94
N LEU A 71 6.89 -9.26 -12.78
CA LEU A 71 5.56 -9.44 -12.20
C LEU A 71 4.49 -9.28 -13.28
N ASP A 72 3.63 -10.28 -13.40
CA ASP A 72 2.57 -10.34 -14.40
C ASP A 72 1.30 -9.66 -13.89
N TYR A 73 1.01 -9.79 -12.58
CA TYR A 73 -0.22 -9.31 -11.97
C TYR A 73 -0.02 -8.48 -10.70
N PHE A 74 -0.85 -7.47 -10.54
CA PHE A 74 -1.09 -6.79 -9.27
C PHE A 74 -2.49 -7.17 -8.79
N MET A 75 -2.60 -7.78 -7.61
CA MET A 75 -3.87 -8.21 -7.03
C MET A 75 -4.35 -7.14 -6.05
N GLY A 76 -5.34 -6.35 -6.48
CA GLY A 76 -5.98 -5.28 -5.72
C GLY A 76 -7.42 -5.64 -5.31
N GLY A 77 -8.03 -4.77 -4.50
CA GLY A 77 -9.41 -4.92 -4.07
C GLY A 77 -10.35 -3.96 -4.81
N ASP A 78 -11.56 -4.39 -5.12
CA ASP A 78 -12.60 -3.57 -5.78
C ASP A 78 -12.96 -2.28 -5.00
N ARG A 79 -12.73 -2.25 -3.69
CA ARG A 79 -12.96 -1.07 -2.84
C ARG A 79 -11.74 -0.16 -2.72
N THR A 80 -10.55 -0.66 -3.03
CA THR A 80 -9.30 0.10 -3.00
C THR A 80 -8.98 0.66 -4.38
N GLU A 81 -9.22 -0.12 -5.41
CA GLU A 81 -8.94 0.21 -6.79
C GLU A 81 -10.15 0.85 -7.42
N GLY A 82 -10.01 2.09 -7.91
CA GLY A 82 -11.07 2.74 -8.68
C GLY A 82 -11.54 1.86 -9.86
N ASP A 83 -12.76 2.06 -10.34
CA ASP A 83 -13.40 1.19 -11.33
C ASP A 83 -12.67 1.11 -12.69
N GLY A 84 -11.65 1.94 -12.91
CA GLY A 84 -10.85 1.99 -14.14
C GLY A 84 -11.66 2.40 -15.36
N SER A 85 -12.90 2.87 -15.18
CA SER A 85 -13.70 3.46 -16.26
C SER A 85 -13.25 4.90 -16.57
N ASP A 86 -12.56 5.54 -15.63
CA ASP A 86 -11.82 6.79 -15.82
C ASP A 86 -10.38 6.58 -16.31
N VAL A 87 -10.21 5.78 -17.36
CA VAL A 87 -9.03 5.85 -18.26
C VAL A 87 -9.37 6.72 -19.48
N ARG A 88 -10.32 7.65 -19.35
CA ARG A 88 -10.27 8.83 -20.22
C ARG A 88 -9.17 9.69 -19.64
N ALA A 89 -8.01 9.71 -20.29
CA ALA A 89 -7.07 10.80 -20.08
C ALA A 89 -7.87 12.10 -20.21
N PRO A 90 -8.16 12.82 -19.12
CA PRO A 90 -8.78 14.13 -19.26
C PRO A 90 -7.75 14.97 -20.01
N GLU A 91 -8.18 15.71 -21.03
CA GLU A 91 -7.31 16.68 -21.72
C GLU A 91 -6.67 17.68 -20.73
N ASP A 92 -7.19 17.74 -19.50
CA ASP A 92 -6.61 18.46 -18.37
C ASP A 92 -6.72 17.69 -17.04
N LEU A 93 -5.71 16.87 -16.73
CA LEU A 93 -5.55 16.20 -15.43
C LEU A 93 -5.46 17.18 -14.24
N SER A 94 -5.32 18.49 -14.45
CA SER A 94 -5.13 19.47 -13.36
C SER A 94 -6.41 19.79 -12.58
N GLN A 95 -7.59 19.38 -13.07
CA GLN A 95 -8.90 19.72 -12.49
C GLN A 95 -9.55 18.60 -11.65
N GLN A 96 -9.11 17.34 -11.79
CA GLN A 96 -9.68 16.25 -10.97
C GLN A 96 -9.08 16.24 -9.56
N PRO A 97 -9.81 15.77 -8.52
CA PRO A 97 -9.22 15.43 -7.24
C PRO A 97 -8.02 14.49 -7.45
N VAL A 98 -6.93 14.65 -6.68
CA VAL A 98 -5.70 13.85 -6.86
C VAL A 98 -6.02 12.35 -6.77
N GLU A 99 -7.03 11.98 -5.98
CA GLU A 99 -7.49 10.62 -5.78
C GLU A 99 -8.10 9.98 -7.04
N GLU A 100 -8.69 10.78 -7.95
CA GLU A 100 -9.34 10.30 -9.18
C GLU A 100 -8.39 10.27 -10.39
N ARG A 101 -7.24 10.97 -10.30
CA ARG A 101 -6.24 11.03 -11.39
C ARG A 101 -5.46 9.73 -11.59
N PHE A 102 -5.59 8.78 -10.67
CA PHE A 102 -4.71 7.63 -10.52
C PHE A 102 -5.40 6.31 -10.91
N GLY A 103 -6.16 6.33 -12.01
CA GLY A 103 -6.78 5.13 -12.57
C GLY A 103 -5.78 4.04 -13.00
N ALA A 104 -6.31 2.96 -13.59
CA ALA A 104 -5.58 1.73 -13.97
C ALA A 104 -4.30 1.92 -14.84
N ALA A 105 -4.07 3.12 -15.37
CA ALA A 105 -2.87 3.49 -16.12
C ALA A 105 -1.58 3.57 -15.29
N LEU A 106 -1.65 3.39 -13.96
CA LEU A 106 -0.47 3.40 -13.08
C LEU A 106 0.19 2.04 -12.84
N TYR A 107 -0.45 0.95 -13.24
CA TYR A 107 0.07 -0.38 -12.96
C TYR A 107 1.10 -0.81 -14.00
N ALA A 108 2.30 -1.16 -13.53
CA ALA A 108 3.31 -1.81 -14.36
C ALA A 108 2.90 -3.25 -14.71
N GLU A 109 2.03 -3.85 -13.89
CA GLU A 109 1.47 -5.19 -14.02
C GLU A 109 0.00 -5.17 -14.48
N GLN A 110 -0.55 -6.33 -14.84
CA GLN A 110 -1.99 -6.43 -15.09
C GLN A 110 -2.77 -6.42 -13.75
N LEU A 111 -3.65 -5.44 -13.58
CA LEU A 111 -4.52 -5.36 -12.40
C LEU A 111 -5.57 -6.48 -12.38
N VAL A 112 -5.60 -7.24 -11.29
CA VAL A 112 -6.64 -8.22 -10.94
C VAL A 112 -7.40 -7.70 -9.73
N ARG A 113 -8.72 -7.53 -9.87
CA ARG A 113 -9.57 -7.03 -8.78
C ARG A 113 -10.29 -8.17 -8.09
N LEU A 114 -10.15 -8.22 -6.78
CA LEU A 114 -10.84 -9.16 -5.91
C LEU A 114 -12.06 -8.48 -5.27
N GLU A 115 -13.23 -9.10 -5.41
CA GLU A 115 -14.48 -8.57 -4.87
C GLU A 115 -14.47 -8.56 -3.33
N GLY A 116 -14.97 -7.48 -2.74
CA GLY A 116 -15.09 -7.30 -1.30
C GLY A 116 -13.76 -7.05 -0.58
N GLN A 117 -12.64 -6.89 -1.30
CA GLN A 117 -11.34 -6.58 -0.73
C GLN A 117 -11.11 -5.07 -0.72
N GLY A 118 -10.52 -4.59 0.37
CA GLY A 118 -10.08 -3.21 0.51
C GLY A 118 -10.35 -2.63 1.88
N TYR A 119 -9.51 -1.67 2.27
CA TYR A 119 -9.67 -0.90 3.49
C TYR A 119 -10.37 0.40 3.14
N SER A 120 -11.67 0.47 3.42
CA SER A 120 -12.36 1.76 3.50
C SER A 120 -12.18 2.26 4.93
N TYR A 121 -11.56 3.42 5.05
CA TYR A 121 -11.68 4.20 6.27
C TYR A 121 -12.95 5.05 6.09
N ASP A 122 -13.80 5.08 7.12
CA ASP A 122 -14.79 6.15 7.20
C ASP A 122 -14.03 7.49 7.08
N PRO A 123 -14.54 8.46 6.32
CA PRO A 123 -13.93 9.77 6.31
C PRO A 123 -13.82 10.22 7.75
N ALA A 124 -12.61 10.60 8.18
CA ALA A 124 -12.42 11.16 9.50
C ALA A 124 -13.49 12.25 9.69
N PRO A 125 -14.22 12.26 10.83
CA PRO A 125 -15.27 13.25 11.05
C PRO A 125 -14.68 14.61 10.72
N SER A 126 -15.37 15.35 9.83
CA SER A 126 -14.83 16.53 9.16
C SER A 126 -14.01 17.32 10.17
N ALA A 127 -12.70 17.45 9.92
CA ALA A 127 -11.78 18.00 10.90
C ALA A 127 -12.41 19.24 11.54
N VAL A 128 -12.42 19.28 12.88
CA VAL A 128 -12.79 20.49 13.62
C VAL A 128 -12.14 21.66 12.88
N PRO A 129 -12.91 22.67 12.44
CA PRO A 129 -12.36 23.74 11.63
C PRO A 129 -11.09 24.26 12.30
N PRO A 130 -10.02 24.52 11.53
CA PRO A 130 -8.76 24.93 12.11
C PRO A 130 -9.02 26.09 13.07
N LEU A 131 -8.56 25.93 14.32
CA LEU A 131 -8.70 26.97 15.33
C LEU A 131 -8.25 28.29 14.74
N SER A 132 -9.06 29.33 14.91
CA SER A 132 -8.69 30.69 14.53
C SER A 132 -7.37 31.06 15.20
N LEU A 133 -6.64 32.01 14.60
CA LEU A 133 -5.39 32.51 15.19
C LEU A 133 -5.57 32.94 16.65
N ALA A 134 -6.72 33.52 16.99
CA ALA A 134 -7.08 33.92 18.36
C ALA A 134 -7.23 32.71 19.31
N GLU A 135 -7.84 31.61 18.85
CA GLU A 135 -7.98 30.39 19.63
C GLU A 135 -6.64 29.66 19.80
N ARG A 136 -5.79 29.67 18.77
CA ARG A 136 -4.42 29.14 18.85
C ARG A 136 -3.57 29.92 19.86
N LEU A 137 -3.72 31.24 19.89
CA LEU A 137 -3.02 32.09 20.87
C LEU A 137 -3.51 31.87 22.30
N LYS A 138 -4.82 31.64 22.50
CA LYS A 138 -5.36 31.28 23.82
C LYS A 138 -4.84 29.94 24.35
N LEU A 139 -4.58 28.98 23.46
CA LEU A 139 -3.98 27.69 23.82
C LEU A 139 -2.46 27.80 24.09
N ALA A 140 -1.77 28.68 23.38
CA ALA A 140 -0.31 28.82 23.45
C ALA A 140 0.17 29.69 24.62
N LEU A 141 -0.70 30.54 25.18
CA LEU A 141 -0.35 31.34 26.34
C LEU A 141 -0.44 30.50 27.61
N PRO A 142 0.62 30.43 28.45
CA PRO A 142 0.51 29.81 29.75
C PRO A 142 -0.65 30.48 30.49
N GLN A 143 -1.61 29.68 30.94
CA GLN A 143 -2.67 30.12 31.83
C GLN A 143 -1.96 30.70 33.04
N GLY A 144 -1.88 32.04 33.10
CA GLY A 144 -1.09 32.73 34.11
C GLY A 144 -1.55 32.25 35.49
N GLY A 145 -0.70 31.46 36.14
CA GLY A 145 -0.84 31.09 37.54
C GLY A 145 -0.76 32.36 38.37
N GLY A 146 -1.91 32.98 38.60
CA GLY A 146 -2.08 34.04 39.58
C GLY A 146 -2.10 33.43 40.97
N ASP A 147 -0.97 32.91 41.44
CA ASP A 147 -0.81 32.60 42.85
C ASP A 147 -0.21 33.82 43.55
N GLY A 148 -1.00 34.28 44.52
CA GLY A 148 -0.88 35.56 45.17
C GLY A 148 0.49 35.81 45.79
N VAL A 149 0.97 37.03 45.58
CA VAL A 149 1.89 37.67 46.52
C VAL A 149 1.05 38.69 47.29
N SER A 150 0.40 38.24 48.36
CA SER A 150 0.00 39.11 49.45
C SER A 150 1.25 39.41 50.26
N SER A 151 1.83 40.59 50.08
CA SER A 151 2.91 41.10 50.93
C SER A 151 2.34 41.97 52.07
N PRO A 152 3.02 41.99 53.23
CA PRO A 152 2.45 42.20 54.56
C PRO A 152 2.06 43.63 54.93
#